data_AF-A0A965T9T5-F1
#
_entry.id   AF-A0A965T9T5-F1
#
_cell.length_a   1.000
_cell.length_b   1.000
_cell.length_c   1.000
_cell.angle_alpha   90.00
_cell.angle_beta   90.00
_cell.angle_gamma   90.00
#
_symmetry.space_group_name_H-M   'P 1'
#
loop_
_entity.id
_entity.type
_entity.pdbx_description
1 polymer ?
#
loop_
_entity_poly.entity_id
_entity_poly.type
_entity_poly.pdbx_seq_one_letter_code
_entity_poly.pdbx_strand_id
1 'polypeptide(L)'
;MTKKYSIEFLESEGGSTQFYSIVGYKKIGFKEFANKRLAQKSYSIQKKLAKLGLAPKVYGNLRKLPFKGTPYKSNWGYVTQIVKVGMKVSRKKIQHLVEQIYEKTKLKFWDCHEYNIGKIGSGKDYKLVIIDTGPESFTRNVNAWGNENPGPKCSECDKLKCKCDWGFLDAIY
;
A
#
# COMPACT_ATOMS: atom_id res chain seq x y z
N MET A 1 -10.86 27.32 -1.89
CA MET A 1 -11.59 26.70 -3.01
C MET A 1 -11.35 25.19 -3.04
N THR A 2 -12.41 24.38 -2.96
CA THR A 2 -12.29 22.91 -3.07
C THR A 2 -12.20 22.54 -4.55
N LYS A 3 -11.06 22.01 -5.00
CA LYS A 3 -10.92 21.53 -6.40
C LYS A 3 -12.03 20.53 -6.74
N LYS A 4 -12.74 20.77 -7.85
CA LYS A 4 -13.78 19.90 -8.39
C LYS A 4 -13.10 18.84 -9.24
N TYR A 5 -13.21 17.58 -8.83
CA TYR A 5 -12.67 16.43 -9.55
C TYR A 5 -13.82 15.54 -10.03
N SER A 6 -13.61 14.84 -11.13
CA SER A 6 -14.39 13.69 -11.57
C SER A 6 -13.45 12.51 -11.82
N ILE A 7 -13.97 11.29 -11.69
CA ILE A 7 -13.20 10.05 -11.80
C ILE A 7 -13.67 9.20 -12.98
N GLU A 8 -12.77 8.36 -13.49
CA GLU A 8 -13.00 7.36 -14.53
C GLU A 8 -12.34 6.03 -14.15
N PHE A 9 -12.92 4.92 -14.62
CA PHE A 9 -12.41 3.58 -14.32
C PHE A 9 -11.02 3.38 -14.94
N LEU A 10 -10.13 2.77 -14.16
CA LEU A 10 -8.91 2.15 -14.68
C LEU A 10 -9.24 0.68 -14.97
N GLU A 11 -8.82 0.17 -16.12
CA GLU A 11 -9.10 -1.20 -16.60
C GLU A 11 -8.45 -2.33 -15.76
N SER A 12 -8.01 -2.06 -14.52
CA SER A 12 -7.39 -3.06 -13.66
C SER A 12 -8.24 -3.32 -12.41
N GLU A 13 -8.76 -4.55 -12.32
CA GLU A 13 -9.62 -5.05 -11.25
C GLU A 13 -8.90 -5.43 -9.94
N GLY A 14 -9.67 -5.44 -8.85
CA GLY A 14 -9.71 -6.59 -7.93
C GLY A 14 -8.94 -6.49 -6.61
N GLY A 15 -9.48 -5.75 -5.63
CA GLY A 15 -9.02 -5.78 -4.23
C GLY A 15 -10.02 -5.17 -3.25
N SER A 16 -9.68 -5.11 -1.95
CA SER A 16 -10.46 -4.40 -0.90
C SER A 16 -10.63 -2.89 -1.17
N THR A 17 -9.87 -2.38 -2.14
CA THR A 17 -9.70 -0.97 -2.46
C THR A 17 -9.69 -0.78 -3.98
N GLN A 18 -10.49 0.15 -4.49
CA GLN A 18 -10.53 0.48 -5.92
C GLN A 18 -9.69 1.75 -6.19
N PHE A 19 -9.00 1.80 -7.32
CA PHE A 19 -8.23 2.96 -7.73
C PHE A 19 -8.75 3.52 -9.05
N TYR A 20 -8.99 4.83 -9.09
CA TYR A 20 -9.55 5.52 -10.25
C TYR A 20 -8.62 6.61 -10.78
N SER A 21 -8.66 6.83 -12.08
CA SER A 21 -8.06 8.00 -12.71
C SER A 21 -8.88 9.25 -12.40
N ILE A 22 -8.21 10.39 -12.29
CA ILE A 22 -8.88 11.70 -12.21
C ILE A 22 -8.84 12.35 -13.58
N VAL A 23 -10.02 12.71 -14.09
CA VAL A 23 -10.19 13.27 -15.44
C VAL A 23 -9.32 14.51 -15.62
N GLY A 24 -8.46 14.49 -16.64
CA GLY A 24 -7.54 15.59 -16.95
C GLY A 24 -6.26 15.64 -16.11
N TYR A 25 -6.02 14.66 -15.23
CA TYR A 25 -4.82 14.62 -14.38
C TYR A 25 -4.07 13.28 -14.50
N LYS A 26 -2.84 13.33 -15.02
CA LYS A 26 -2.01 12.11 -15.23
C LYS A 26 -1.20 11.67 -14.00
N LYS A 27 -1.03 12.52 -13.00
CA LYS A 27 -0.11 12.29 -11.85
C LYS A 27 -0.82 11.98 -10.54
N ILE A 28 -2.15 12.05 -10.51
CA ILE A 28 -2.97 11.83 -9.32
C ILE A 28 -4.16 10.95 -9.68
N GLY A 29 -4.57 10.11 -8.74
CA GLY A 29 -5.72 9.24 -8.82
C GLY A 29 -6.53 9.28 -7.53
N PHE A 30 -7.64 8.55 -7.50
CA PHE A 30 -8.54 8.48 -6.35
C PHE A 30 -8.57 7.06 -5.81
N LYS A 31 -8.13 6.88 -4.56
CA LYS A 31 -8.18 5.60 -3.84
C LYS A 31 -9.48 5.55 -3.05
N GLU A 32 -10.36 4.62 -3.41
CA GLU A 32 -11.69 4.43 -2.85
C GLU A 32 -11.75 3.18 -1.96
N PHE A 33 -12.46 3.26 -0.84
CA PHE A 33 -12.64 2.16 0.10
C PHE A 33 -14.12 1.81 0.27
N ALA A 34 -14.37 0.56 0.68
CA ALA A 34 -15.73 0.04 0.89
C ALA A 34 -16.57 0.85 1.90
N ASN A 35 -15.95 1.59 2.83
CA ASN A 35 -16.68 2.49 3.73
C ASN A 35 -15.80 3.62 4.29
N LYS A 36 -16.45 4.62 4.89
CA LYS A 36 -15.80 5.81 5.47
C LYS A 36 -14.77 5.47 6.55
N ARG A 37 -15.04 4.46 7.39
CA ARG A 37 -14.15 4.05 8.50
C ARG A 37 -12.82 3.52 7.97
N LEU A 38 -12.87 2.66 6.95
CA LEU A 38 -11.66 2.15 6.26
C LEU A 38 -10.90 3.29 5.58
N ALA A 39 -11.61 4.16 4.86
CA ALA A 39 -11.02 5.33 4.21
C ALA A 39 -10.32 6.25 5.22
N GLN A 40 -10.91 6.50 6.39
CA GLN A 40 -10.34 7.32 7.46
C GLN A 40 -9.04 6.73 8.03
N LYS A 41 -9.04 5.43 8.34
CA LYS A 41 -7.85 4.74 8.85
C LYS A 41 -6.72 4.80 7.83
N SER A 42 -7.01 4.43 6.59
CA SER A 42 -6.02 4.44 5.51
C SER A 42 -5.50 5.85 5.22
N TYR A 43 -6.38 6.85 5.17
CA TYR A 43 -5.99 8.25 4.98
C TYR A 43 -5.02 8.75 6.06
N SER A 44 -5.26 8.39 7.33
CA SER A 44 -4.38 8.76 8.44
C SER A 44 -2.99 8.12 8.30
N ILE A 45 -2.95 6.81 8.04
CA ILE A 45 -1.71 6.05 7.83
C ILE A 45 -0.95 6.61 6.62
N GLN A 46 -1.62 6.76 5.48
CA GLN A 46 -0.99 7.24 4.27
C GLN A 46 -0.46 8.66 4.42
N LYS A 47 -1.18 9.58 5.08
CA LYS A 47 -0.66 10.91 5.37
C LYS A 47 0.58 10.88 6.25
N LYS A 48 0.59 10.04 7.29
CA LYS A 48 1.75 9.88 8.18
C LYS A 48 2.97 9.40 7.39
N LEU A 49 2.81 8.35 6.58
CA LEU A 49 3.91 7.77 5.79
C LEU A 49 4.34 8.66 4.62
N ALA A 50 3.42 9.37 3.98
CA ALA A 50 3.74 10.29 2.89
C ALA A 50 4.63 11.45 3.33
N LYS A 51 4.45 11.96 4.56
CA LYS A 51 5.35 12.98 5.15
C LYS A 51 6.80 12.50 5.26
N LEU A 52 7.00 11.18 5.40
CA LEU A 52 8.31 10.54 5.53
C LEU A 52 8.85 10.04 4.18
N GLY A 53 8.10 10.23 3.09
CA GLY A 53 8.45 9.69 1.77
C GLY A 53 8.31 8.17 1.67
N LEU A 54 7.51 7.53 2.54
CA LEU A 54 7.30 6.08 2.59
C LEU A 54 5.97 5.62 1.97
N ALA A 55 5.10 6.55 1.59
CA ALA A 55 3.84 6.31 0.87
C ALA A 55 3.57 7.42 -0.16
N PRO A 56 2.72 7.19 -1.18
CA PRO A 56 2.32 8.21 -2.13
C PRO A 56 1.71 9.46 -1.47
N LYS A 57 2.03 10.65 -2.01
CA LYS A 57 1.50 11.92 -1.51
C LYS A 57 -0.02 11.94 -1.55
N VAL A 58 -0.63 12.43 -0.47
CA VAL A 58 -2.08 12.63 -0.36
C VAL A 58 -2.45 14.07 -0.72
N TYR A 59 -3.48 14.24 -1.53
CA TYR A 59 -3.98 15.55 -1.97
C TYR A 59 -5.39 15.80 -1.41
N GLY A 60 -5.48 16.77 -0.51
CA GLY A 60 -6.76 17.21 0.07
C GLY A 60 -7.38 16.24 1.08
N ASN A 61 -8.68 16.43 1.33
CA ASN A 61 -9.44 15.70 2.35
C ASN A 61 -10.22 14.51 1.78
N LEU A 62 -10.60 13.59 2.69
CA LEU A 62 -11.55 12.51 2.45
C LEU A 62 -12.85 13.04 1.86
N ARG A 63 -13.30 12.41 0.78
CA ARG A 63 -14.52 12.81 0.08
C ARG A 63 -15.03 11.67 -0.81
N LYS A 64 -16.25 11.84 -1.31
CA LYS A 64 -16.77 11.11 -2.47
C LYS A 64 -16.55 11.96 -3.72
N LEU A 65 -16.27 11.34 -4.86
CA LEU A 65 -16.13 12.03 -6.14
C LEU A 65 -17.18 11.56 -7.14
N PRO A 66 -17.68 12.44 -8.03
CA PRO A 66 -18.59 12.06 -9.10
C PRO A 66 -17.86 11.27 -10.19
N PHE A 67 -18.54 10.28 -10.77
CA PHE A 67 -18.08 9.62 -11.98
C PHE A 67 -18.35 10.51 -13.20
N LYS A 68 -17.40 10.56 -14.14
CA LYS A 68 -17.52 11.38 -15.35
C LYS A 68 -18.75 10.94 -16.17
N GLY A 69 -19.62 11.89 -16.49
CA GLY A 69 -20.78 11.64 -17.36
C GLY A 69 -21.90 10.81 -16.72
N THR A 70 -21.90 10.62 -15.39
CA THR A 70 -22.97 9.89 -14.70
C THR A 70 -23.48 10.67 -13.48
N PRO A 71 -24.70 10.38 -12.99
CA PRO A 71 -25.22 10.96 -11.75
C PRO A 71 -24.60 10.31 -10.49
N TYR A 72 -23.85 9.22 -10.64
CA TYR A 72 -23.34 8.43 -9.53
C TYR A 72 -22.08 9.04 -8.91
N LYS A 73 -21.86 8.72 -7.63
CA LYS A 73 -20.66 9.09 -6.87
C LYS A 73 -19.97 7.84 -6.36
N SER A 74 -18.66 7.94 -6.23
CA SER A 74 -17.85 6.97 -5.50
C SER A 74 -18.30 6.86 -4.04
N ASN A 75 -17.85 5.81 -3.39
CA ASN A 75 -17.70 5.71 -1.96
C ASN A 75 -16.59 6.64 -1.43
N TRP A 76 -16.34 6.57 -0.12
CA TRP A 76 -15.35 7.40 0.56
C TRP A 76 -13.93 7.03 0.16
N GLY A 77 -13.15 8.04 -0.19
CA GLY A 77 -11.77 7.88 -0.57
C GLY A 77 -11.01 9.20 -0.52
N TYR A 78 -9.81 9.22 -1.08
CA TYR A 78 -9.00 10.41 -1.16
C TYR A 78 -8.12 10.42 -2.42
N VAL A 79 -7.75 11.63 -2.83
CA VAL A 79 -6.86 11.83 -3.97
C VAL A 79 -5.42 11.59 -3.53
N THR A 80 -4.68 10.83 -4.32
CA THR A 80 -3.29 10.47 -4.03
C THR A 80 -2.44 10.47 -5.29
N GLN A 81 -1.13 10.59 -5.13
CA GLN A 81 -0.15 10.47 -6.21
C GLN A 81 -0.25 9.09 -6.86
N ILE A 82 -0.23 9.06 -8.19
CA ILE A 82 -0.03 7.83 -8.97
C ILE A 82 1.46 7.48 -8.92
N VAL A 83 1.75 6.22 -8.67
CA VAL A 83 3.11 5.68 -8.63
C VAL A 83 3.21 4.47 -9.55
N LYS A 84 4.41 4.11 -9.99
CA LYS A 84 4.60 2.90 -10.79
C LYS A 84 4.44 1.68 -9.88
N VAL A 85 3.73 0.66 -10.33
CA VAL A 85 3.45 -0.60 -9.60
C VAL A 85 3.79 -1.80 -10.50
N GLY A 86 3.66 -3.03 -10.00
CA GLY A 86 3.85 -4.26 -10.79
C GLY A 86 5.29 -4.49 -11.25
N MET A 87 6.26 -3.94 -10.54
CA MET A 87 7.68 -4.14 -10.85
C MET A 87 8.26 -5.20 -9.92
N LYS A 88 9.22 -5.98 -10.42
CA LYS A 88 10.02 -6.86 -9.56
C LYS A 88 10.86 -6.03 -8.60
N VAL A 89 10.72 -6.30 -7.30
CA VAL A 89 11.51 -5.64 -6.25
C VAL A 89 12.30 -6.70 -5.49
N SER A 90 13.61 -6.49 -5.34
CA SER A 90 14.46 -7.41 -4.56
C SER A 90 14.01 -7.44 -3.10
N ARG A 91 13.98 -8.63 -2.48
CA ARG A 91 13.59 -8.83 -1.08
C ARG A 91 14.38 -7.96 -0.09
N LYS A 92 15.68 -7.74 -0.32
CA LYS A 92 16.51 -6.82 0.48
C LYS A 92 15.93 -5.40 0.52
N LYS A 93 15.46 -4.89 -0.62
CA LYS A 93 14.86 -3.56 -0.72
C LYS A 93 13.47 -3.51 -0.06
N ILE A 94 12.69 -4.58 -0.16
CA ILE A 94 11.40 -4.70 0.55
C ILE A 94 11.64 -4.70 2.06
N GLN A 95 12.57 -5.53 2.54
CA GLN A 95 12.94 -5.59 3.96
C GLN A 95 13.38 -4.22 4.48
N HIS A 96 14.27 -3.54 3.75
CA HIS A 96 14.72 -2.22 4.12
C HIS A 96 13.57 -1.20 4.21
N LEU A 97 12.60 -1.26 3.28
CA LEU A 97 11.42 -0.40 3.34
C LEU A 97 10.55 -0.70 4.58
N VAL A 98 10.35 -1.98 4.91
CA VAL A 98 9.60 -2.41 6.11
C VAL A 98 10.28 -1.92 7.38
N GLU A 99 11.60 -2.06 7.48
CA GLU A 99 12.42 -1.58 8.60
C GLU A 99 12.31 -0.06 8.75
N GLN A 100 12.45 0.69 7.65
CA GLN A 100 12.30 2.15 7.67
C GLN A 100 10.92 2.61 8.15
N ILE A 101 9.86 1.90 7.78
CA ILE A 101 8.50 2.18 8.28
C ILE A 101 8.45 1.97 9.79
N TYR A 102 8.95 0.83 10.27
CA TYR A 102 8.93 0.53 11.69
C TYR A 102 9.80 1.50 12.51
N GLU A 103 11.03 1.77 12.09
CA GLU A 103 11.95 2.68 12.78
C GLU A 103 11.33 4.07 12.96
N LYS A 104 10.75 4.63 11.88
CA LYS A 104 10.24 6.00 11.87
C LYS A 104 8.83 6.16 12.43
N THR A 105 8.05 5.09 12.53
CA THR A 105 6.62 5.20 12.88
C THR A 105 6.11 4.22 13.92
N LYS A 106 6.88 3.17 14.20
CA LYS A 106 6.52 1.98 14.98
C LYS A 106 5.35 1.17 14.39
N LEU A 107 4.95 1.46 13.15
CA LEU A 107 3.97 0.66 12.42
C LEU A 107 4.64 -0.58 11.85
N LYS A 108 3.96 -1.73 11.98
CA LYS A 108 4.39 -3.00 11.40
C LYS A 108 3.61 -3.23 10.10
N PHE A 109 4.28 -3.11 8.95
CA PHE A 109 3.67 -3.33 7.64
C PHE A 109 3.85 -4.79 7.21
N TRP A 110 2.79 -5.58 7.31
CA TRP A 110 2.83 -7.03 7.14
C TRP A 110 2.58 -7.46 5.70
N ASP A 111 1.70 -6.76 4.98
CA ASP A 111 1.32 -7.08 3.61
C ASP A 111 2.34 -6.55 2.57
N CYS A 112 3.58 -6.97 2.73
CA CYS A 112 4.74 -6.51 1.97
C CYS A 112 4.98 -7.30 0.67
N HIS A 113 3.91 -7.78 0.03
CA HIS A 113 3.96 -8.33 -1.32
C HIS A 113 4.45 -7.26 -2.31
N GLU A 114 5.15 -7.67 -3.37
CA GLU A 114 5.70 -6.73 -4.35
C GLU A 114 4.63 -5.88 -5.06
N TYR A 115 3.41 -6.40 -5.19
CA TYR A 115 2.26 -5.67 -5.74
C TYR A 115 1.81 -4.49 -4.86
N ASN A 116 2.08 -4.56 -3.55
CA ASN A 116 1.81 -3.47 -2.60
C ASN A 116 2.96 -2.47 -2.48
N ILE A 117 4.00 -2.61 -3.31
CA ILE A 117 5.14 -1.71 -3.38
C ILE A 117 5.09 -0.88 -4.66
N GLY A 118 5.10 0.44 -4.49
CA GLY A 118 5.19 1.41 -5.56
C GLY A 118 6.59 2.01 -5.70
N LYS A 119 6.84 2.62 -6.86
CA LYS A 119 8.05 3.40 -7.15
C LYS A 119 7.72 4.83 -7.53
N ILE A 120 8.41 5.77 -6.90
CA ILE A 120 8.38 7.20 -7.21
C ILE A 120 9.75 7.59 -7.79
N GLY A 121 9.74 8.34 -8.90
CA GLY A 121 10.95 8.77 -9.59
C GLY A 121 11.41 7.79 -10.68
N SER A 122 12.48 8.16 -11.37
CA SER A 122 13.05 7.45 -12.52
C SER A 122 14.55 7.22 -12.34
N GLY A 123 15.13 6.32 -13.15
CA GLY A 123 16.57 6.07 -13.14
C GLY A 123 17.08 5.51 -11.81
N LYS A 124 18.24 6.02 -11.37
CA LYS A 124 18.92 5.63 -10.12
C LYS A 124 18.31 6.30 -8.88
N ASP A 125 17.63 7.44 -9.04
CA ASP A 125 17.12 8.27 -7.94
C ASP A 125 15.70 7.92 -7.51
N TYR A 126 15.29 6.67 -7.71
CA TYR A 126 13.94 6.24 -7.36
C TYR A 126 13.80 5.85 -5.90
N LYS A 127 12.61 6.06 -5.36
CA LYS A 127 12.23 5.65 -4.00
C LYS A 127 11.14 4.59 -4.07
N LEU A 128 11.25 3.59 -3.20
CA LEU A 128 10.17 2.64 -2.96
C LEU A 128 9.24 3.18 -1.90
N VAL A 129 7.95 2.91 -2.07
CA VAL A 129 6.89 3.32 -1.17
C VAL A 129 5.88 2.20 -1.04
N ILE A 130 5.15 2.13 0.06
CA ILE A 130 3.98 1.25 0.15
C ILE A 130 2.78 1.94 -0.50
N ILE A 131 2.01 1.22 -1.31
CA ILE A 131 0.76 1.73 -1.89
C ILE A 131 -0.45 1.24 -1.15
N ASP A 132 -0.33 0.08 -0.49
CA ASP A 132 -1.39 -0.40 0.37
C ASP A 132 -1.24 0.13 1.79
N THR A 133 -2.31 0.77 2.22
CA THR A 133 -2.41 1.53 3.47
C THR A 133 -3.73 1.23 4.15
N GLY A 134 -4.46 0.22 3.68
CA GLY A 134 -5.62 -0.31 4.37
C GLY A 134 -5.20 -0.81 5.77
N PRO A 135 -6.09 -0.76 6.77
CA PRO A 135 -5.77 -1.27 8.10
C PRO A 135 -5.40 -2.77 8.11
N GLU A 136 -5.90 -3.55 7.15
CA GLU A 136 -5.56 -4.95 6.92
C GLU A 136 -4.06 -5.14 6.67
N SER A 137 -3.40 -4.23 5.95
CA SER A 137 -1.98 -4.37 5.60
C SER A 137 -1.05 -4.30 6.83
N PHE A 138 -1.61 -3.94 8.00
CA PHE A 138 -0.90 -3.79 9.27
C PHE A 138 -1.29 -4.86 10.31
N THR A 139 -1.93 -5.96 9.90
CA THR A 139 -2.26 -7.10 10.77
C THR A 139 -1.35 -8.30 10.52
N ARG A 140 -1.01 -9.05 11.59
CA ARG A 140 -0.03 -10.15 11.53
C ARG A 140 -0.41 -11.27 10.54
N ASN A 141 -1.71 -11.53 10.40
CA ASN A 141 -2.26 -12.61 9.57
C ASN A 141 -2.09 -12.41 8.06
N VAL A 142 -1.64 -11.24 7.60
CA VAL A 142 -1.41 -10.96 6.16
C VAL A 142 0.08 -10.91 5.81
N ASN A 143 0.93 -11.59 6.59
CA ASN A 143 2.36 -11.64 6.29
C ASN A 143 2.61 -12.30 4.93
N ALA A 144 3.11 -11.52 3.97
CA ALA A 144 3.42 -11.97 2.62
C ALA A 144 4.44 -13.12 2.51
N TRP A 145 5.20 -13.38 3.57
CA TRP A 145 6.32 -14.32 3.59
C TRP A 145 6.16 -15.44 4.62
N GLY A 146 5.07 -15.45 5.39
CA GLY A 146 4.83 -16.46 6.43
C GLY A 146 5.76 -16.34 7.65
N ASN A 147 6.47 -15.21 7.80
CA ASN A 147 7.40 -14.99 8.91
C ASN A 147 6.67 -14.51 10.18
N GLU A 148 7.31 -14.72 11.33
CA GLU A 148 6.83 -14.15 12.60
C GLU A 148 6.90 -12.62 12.64
N ASN A 149 7.85 -12.05 11.90
CA ASN A 149 8.09 -10.62 11.80
C ASN A 149 7.73 -10.07 10.40
N PRO A 150 7.36 -8.78 10.29
CA PRO A 150 7.08 -8.16 9.00
C PRO A 150 8.29 -8.19 8.06
N GLY A 151 8.04 -8.45 6.77
CA GLY A 151 9.08 -8.48 5.75
C GLY A 151 9.62 -9.88 5.42
N PRO A 152 10.46 -9.99 4.38
CA PRO A 152 11.02 -11.26 3.92
C PRO A 152 12.15 -11.83 4.81
N LYS A 153 12.62 -11.09 5.82
CA LYS A 153 13.68 -11.55 6.74
C LYS A 153 13.12 -12.48 7.82
N CYS A 154 13.70 -13.67 7.92
CA CYS A 154 13.44 -14.61 9.02
C CYS A 154 14.13 -14.13 10.31
N SER A 155 13.44 -14.22 11.45
CA SER A 155 13.98 -13.84 12.77
C SER A 155 15.02 -14.82 13.32
N GLU A 156 14.98 -16.08 12.90
CA GLU A 156 15.78 -17.15 13.49
C GLU A 156 17.16 -17.28 12.83
N CYS A 157 17.19 -17.18 11.49
CA CYS A 157 18.43 -17.38 10.71
C CYS A 157 18.87 -16.16 9.91
N ASP A 158 18.17 -15.02 10.04
CA ASP A 158 18.42 -13.75 9.36
C ASP A 158 18.40 -13.79 7.81
N LYS A 159 18.04 -14.93 7.19
CA LYS A 159 17.98 -15.07 5.72
C LYS A 159 16.73 -14.40 5.14
N LEU A 160 16.89 -13.72 4.00
CA LEU A 160 15.84 -12.96 3.28
C LEU A 160 14.83 -13.83 2.48
N LYS A 161 14.75 -15.12 2.76
CA LYS A 161 13.91 -16.08 2.03
C LYS A 161 13.48 -17.30 2.87
N CYS A 162 13.72 -17.32 4.18
CA CYS A 162 13.66 -18.60 4.87
C CYS A 162 12.22 -19.10 5.07
N LYS A 163 11.95 -20.30 4.56
CA LYS A 163 11.03 -21.26 5.16
C LYS A 163 11.93 -22.16 6.01
N CYS A 164 12.18 -21.83 7.28
CA CYS A 164 12.91 -22.77 8.15
C CYS A 164 12.05 -24.03 8.20
N ASP A 165 12.68 -25.17 7.94
CA ASP A 165 12.00 -26.43 7.73
C ASP A 165 10.90 -26.63 8.77
N TRP A 166 9.68 -26.88 8.31
CA TRP A 166 8.68 -27.50 9.17
C TRP A 166 9.21 -28.88 9.50
N GLY A 167 10.09 -28.95 10.49
CA GLY A 167 10.22 -30.10 11.36
C GLY A 167 8.87 -30.28 12.03
N PHE A 168 7.92 -30.86 11.31
CA PHE A 168 7.09 -31.87 11.92
C PHE A 168 8.08 -32.84 12.55
N LEU A 169 8.23 -32.72 13.85
CA LEU A 169 8.47 -33.84 14.73
C LEU A 169 7.80 -35.06 14.07
N ASP A 170 8.59 -35.99 13.55
CA ASP A 170 8.79 -37.30 14.17
C ASP A 170 8.58 -37.27 15.70
N ALA A 171 7.36 -36.93 16.13
CA ALA A 171 6.77 -37.33 17.39
C ALA A 171 5.87 -38.50 17.00
N ILE A 172 6.41 -39.71 16.99
CA ILE A 172 6.32 -40.63 18.13
C ILE A 172 4.84 -41.02 18.35
N TYR A 173 4.54 -42.23 17.85
CA TYR A 173 3.32 -43.05 17.94
C TYR A 173 2.08 -42.61 17.15
#